data_AF-A0A399NXQ7-F1
#
_entry.id   AF-A0A399NXQ7-F1
#
_cell.length_a   1.000
_cell.length_b   1.000
_cell.length_c   1.000
_cell.angle_alpha   90.00
_cell.angle_beta   90.00
_cell.angle_gamma   90.00
#
_symmetry.space_group_name_H-M   'P 1'
#
loop_
_entity.id
_entity.type
_entity.pdbx_description
1 polymer ?
#
loop_
_entity_poly.entity_id
_entity_poly.type
_entity_poly.pdbx_seq_one_letter_code
_entity_poly.pdbx_strand_id
1 'polypeptide(L)' 'PVSVFSGDADPELRPAEAEAWHRLAGDAAAGGDLRVFRGGHFYLAERPAEVVEAIVSLLDPALAFPAPAESMFP' A
#
# COMPACT_ATOMS: atom_id res chain seq x y z
N PRO A 1 2.99 12.90 -6.34
CA PRO A 1 2.97 11.98 -5.20
C PRO A 1 3.46 10.60 -5.66
N VAL A 2 4.35 9.96 -4.89
CA VAL A 2 4.81 8.59 -5.15
C VAL A 2 4.39 7.71 -3.98
N SER A 3 3.50 6.76 -4.19
CA SER A 3 3.14 5.76 -3.19
C SER A 3 3.83 4.44 -3.51
N VAL A 4 4.35 3.78 -2.48
CA VAL A 4 5.14 2.56 -2.63
C VAL A 4 4.38 1.40 -2.00
N PHE A 5 4.33 0.28 -2.71
CA PHE A 5 3.67 -0.93 -2.26
C PHE A 5 4.66 -2.09 -2.31
N SER A 6 4.68 -2.93 -1.26
CA SER A 6 5.58 -4.09 -1.20
C SER A 6 4.92 -5.28 -0.49
N GLY A 7 5.46 -6.48 -0.72
CA GLY A 7 5.16 -7.67 0.08
C GLY A 7 6.02 -7.73 1.36
N ASP A 8 5.48 -8.26 2.45
CA ASP A 8 6.21 -8.49 3.72
C ASP A 8 7.24 -9.63 3.64
N ALA A 9 7.10 -10.50 2.65
CA ALA A 9 7.95 -11.67 2.40
C ALA A 9 8.55 -11.65 0.99
N ASP A 10 8.66 -10.48 0.36
CA ASP A 10 9.32 -10.33 -0.95
C ASP A 10 10.85 -10.54 -0.80
N PRO A 11 11.43 -11.61 -1.40
CA PRO A 11 12.87 -11.85 -1.30
C PRO A 11 13.69 -10.88 -2.15
N GLU A 12 13.08 -10.15 -3.09
CA GLU A 12 13.76 -9.30 -4.06
C GLU A 12 13.76 -7.82 -3.66
N LEU A 13 12.89 -7.41 -2.74
CA LEU A 13 12.75 -6.01 -2.31
C LEU A 13 12.91 -5.87 -0.80
N ARG A 14 14.02 -5.26 -0.37
CA ARG A 14 14.24 -5.00 1.06
C ARG A 14 13.46 -3.77 1.52
N PRO A 15 13.04 -3.70 2.79
CA PRO A 15 12.30 -2.54 3.32
C PRO A 15 13.01 -1.19 3.09
N ALA A 16 14.33 -1.14 3.30
CA ALA A 16 15.11 0.08 3.10
C ALA A 16 15.17 0.57 1.64
N GLU A 17 14.98 -0.34 0.67
CA GLU A 17 14.90 -0.02 -0.76
C GLU A 17 13.51 0.50 -1.12
N ALA A 18 12.45 -0.06 -0.51
CA ALA A 18 11.10 0.46 -0.64
C ALA A 18 11.00 1.89 -0.09
N GLU A 19 11.58 2.15 1.08
CA GLU A 19 11.64 3.50 1.67
C GLU A 19 12.50 4.49 0.86
N ALA A 20 13.48 3.99 0.10
CA ALA A 20 14.38 4.84 -0.68
C ALA A 20 13.65 5.66 -1.76
N TRP A 21 12.52 5.17 -2.26
CA TRP A 21 11.70 5.86 -3.25
C TRP A 21 11.22 7.23 -2.76
N HIS A 22 10.92 7.38 -1.46
CA HIS A 22 10.52 8.66 -0.88
C HIS A 22 11.64 9.70 -0.93
N ARG A 23 12.90 9.27 -0.83
CA ARG A 23 14.05 10.17 -0.97
C ARG A 23 14.21 10.70 -2.41
N LEU A 24 13.80 9.92 -3.42
CA LEU A 24 13.87 10.33 -4.82
C LEU A 24 12.72 11.26 -5.24
N ALA A 25 11.59 11.18 -4.56
CA ALA A 25 10.41 11.98 -4.89
C ALA A 25 10.52 13.46 -4.43
N GLY A 26 11.51 13.82 -3.61
CA GLY A 26 11.70 15.18 -3.13
C GLY A 26 10.46 15.73 -2.42
N ASP A 27 10.09 16.99 -2.67
CA ASP A 27 8.88 17.59 -2.09
C ASP A 27 7.57 16.92 -2.57
N ALA A 28 7.63 16.16 -3.67
CA ALA A 28 6.49 15.36 -4.16
C ALA A 28 6.30 14.04 -3.39
N ALA A 29 7.13 13.75 -2.38
CA ALA A 29 6.89 12.70 -1.39
C ALA A 29 5.79 13.07 -0.38
N ALA A 30 5.48 14.36 -0.22
CA ALA A 30 4.40 14.81 0.64
C ALA A 30 3.06 14.26 0.14
N GLY A 31 2.57 13.20 0.79
CA GLY A 31 1.33 12.48 0.45
C GLY A 31 1.53 11.09 -0.18
N GLY A 32 2.77 10.62 -0.31
CA GLY A 32 3.09 9.24 -0.69
C GLY A 32 3.40 8.40 0.53
N ASP A 33 2.71 7.27 0.73
CA ASP A 33 2.96 6.35 1.84
C ASP A 33 3.63 5.05 1.33
N LEU A 34 4.39 4.39 2.20
CA LEU A 34 4.85 3.01 1.99
C LEU A 34 3.85 2.08 2.67
N ARG A 35 3.13 1.28 1.87
CA ARG A 35 2.17 0.31 2.39
C ARG A 35 2.64 -1.12 2.07
N VAL A 36 2.81 -1.89 3.13
CA VAL A 36 3.26 -3.29 3.05
C VAL A 36 2.04 -4.21 3.12
N PHE A 37 1.93 -5.13 2.17
CA PHE A 37 0.91 -6.17 2.13
C PHE A 37 1.52 -7.50 2.55
N ARG A 38 0.68 -8.41 3.05
CA ARG A 38 1.11 -9.77 3.30
C ARG A 38 1.32 -10.51 1.98
N GLY A 39 2.48 -11.13 1.78
CA GLY A 39 2.78 -11.87 0.55
C GLY A 39 4.21 -11.65 0.08
N GLY A 40 4.61 -12.44 -0.90
CA GLY A 40 5.91 -12.31 -1.54
C GLY A 40 5.91 -11.25 -2.66
N HIS A 41 6.78 -11.46 -3.64
CA HIS A 41 6.90 -10.62 -4.83
C HIS A 41 5.57 -10.39 -5.59
N PHE A 42 4.66 -11.37 -5.55
CA PHE A 42 3.37 -11.35 -6.24
C PHE A 42 2.19 -10.95 -5.36
N TYR A 43 2.42 -10.23 -4.24
CA TYR A 43 1.36 -9.77 -3.33
C TYR A 43 0.16 -9.10 -4.06
N LEU A 44 0.42 -8.42 -5.18
CA LEU A 44 -0.59 -7.80 -6.04
C LEU A 44 -1.61 -8.79 -6.62
N ALA A 45 -1.12 -9.97 -7.04
CA ALA A 45 -1.97 -11.02 -7.62
C ALA A 45 -2.66 -11.86 -6.54
N GLU A 46 -2.02 -11.99 -5.37
CA GLU A 46 -2.58 -12.72 -4.22
C GLU A 46 -3.69 -11.92 -3.53
N ARG A 47 -3.60 -10.57 -3.55
CA ARG A 47 -4.52 -9.67 -2.84
C ARG A 47 -4.99 -8.49 -3.70
N PRO A 48 -5.59 -8.76 -4.87
CA PRO A 48 -5.98 -7.71 -5.80
C PRO A 48 -6.98 -6.72 -5.19
N ALA A 49 -7.90 -7.18 -4.33
CA ALA A 49 -8.90 -6.33 -3.70
C ALA A 49 -8.26 -5.31 -2.73
N GLU A 50 -7.40 -5.77 -1.82
CA GLU A 50 -6.71 -4.91 -0.83
C GLU A 50 -5.83 -3.86 -1.51
N VAL A 51 -5.15 -4.26 -2.59
CA VAL A 51 -4.29 -3.38 -3.38
C VAL A 51 -5.10 -2.34 -4.15
N VAL A 52 -6.19 -2.76 -4.82
CA VAL A 52 -7.07 -1.84 -5.55
C VAL A 52 -7.70 -0.83 -4.59
N GLU A 53 -8.17 -1.27 -3.44
CA GLU A 53 -8.71 -0.37 -2.40
C GLU A 53 -7.67 0.67 -1.95
N ALA A 54 -6.42 0.25 -1.75
CA ALA A 54 -5.34 1.16 -1.39
C ALA A 54 -5.08 2.20 -2.49
N ILE A 55 -5.07 1.79 -3.77
CA ILE A 55 -4.89 2.71 -4.90
C ILE A 55 -6.06 3.68 -5.01
N VAL A 56 -7.30 3.19 -4.92
CA VAL A 56 -8.51 4.02 -5.01
C VAL A 56 -8.54 5.07 -3.90
N SER A 57 -8.18 4.69 -2.67
CA SER A 57 -8.12 5.61 -1.52
C SER A 57 -7.08 6.72 -1.70
N LEU A 58 -6.00 6.46 -2.44
CA LEU A 58 -4.99 7.48 -2.78
C LEU A 58 -5.48 8.45 -3.86
N LEU A 59 -6.38 8.01 -4.75
CA LEU A 59 -6.93 8.85 -5.82
C LEU A 59 -8.04 9.76 -5.29
N ASP A 60 -8.94 9.22 -4.47
CA ASP A 60 -10.00 9.96 -3.82
C ASP A 60 -10.44 9.25 -2.53
N PRO A 61 -10.24 9.86 -1.34
CA PRO A 61 -10.70 9.31 -0.08
C PRO A 61 -12.20 9.02 -0.02
N ALA A 62 -13.03 9.70 -0.82
CA ALA A 62 -14.46 9.45 -0.90
C ALA A 62 -14.81 8.13 -1.62
N LEU A 63 -13.87 7.57 -2.39
CA LEU A 63 -14.01 6.28 -3.05
C LEU A 63 -13.48 5.10 -2.21
N ALA A 64 -12.84 5.39 -1.06
CA ALA A 64 -12.39 4.35 -0.14
C ALA A 64 -13.60 3.56 0.37
N PHE A 65 -13.47 2.23 0.38
CA PHE A 65 -14.52 1.40 0.96
C PHE A 65 -14.50 1.59 2.48
N PRO A 66 -15.67 1.74 3.13
CA PRO A 66 -15.69 1.70 4.58
C PRO A 66 -15.14 0.34 5.00
N ALA A 67 -14.15 0.35 5.90
CA ALA A 67 -13.66 -0.87 6.53
C ALA A 67 -14.88 -1.69 6.96
N PRO A 68 -14.90 -3.03 6.73
CA PRO A 68 -15.98 -3.84 7.23
C PRO A 68 -16.10 -3.53 8.71
N ALA A 69 -17.25 -3.01 9.14
CA ALA A 69 -17.52 -2.77 10.53
C ALA A 69 -17.17 -4.07 11.23
N GLU A 70 -16.09 -4.08 12.02
CA GLU A 70 -15.74 -5.24 12.84
C GLU A 70 -17.04 -5.64 13.50
N SER A 71 -17.43 -6.89 13.28
CA SER A 71 -18.66 -7.46 13.78
C SER A 71 -18.72 -7.21 15.27
N MET A 72 -19.37 -6.11 15.64
CA MET A 72 -19.90 -5.85 16.95
C MET A 72 -21.09 -6.79 17.11
N PHE A 73 -20.79 -8.07 17.28
CA PHE A 73 -21.70 -9.03 17.84
C PHE A 73 -20.96 -9.78 18.95
N PRO A 74 -21.58 -9.88 20.14
CA PRO A 74 -20.93 -10.20 21.42
C PRO A 74 -20.48 -11.65 21.55
#